data_AF-A0AA39JB34-F1
#
_entry.id   AF-A0AA39JB34-F1
#
_cell.length_a   1.000
_cell.length_b   1.000
_cell.length_c   1.000
_cell.angle_alpha   90.00
_cell.angle_beta   90.00
_cell.angle_gamma   90.00
#
_symmetry.space_group_name_H-M   'P 1'
#
loop_
_entity.id
_entity.type
_entity.pdbx_description
1 polymer ?
#
loop_
_entity_poly.entity_id
_entity_poly.type
_entity_poly.pdbx_seq_one_letter_code
_entity_poly.pdbx_strand_id
1 'polypeptide(L)'
;MSYAYYHQAPGWGSNQFHFGAPPAPTFQPQPSWGGIDYYRAHALNQADPAHSTNSLSPSTSPSLRHLFDNAWNRVRDFSSNSGGLGVGIHEARHWHSRAYGGLGTFQGELNQMLPQEIGHAAAYEAYRTWIHNSSIYEPLSGDFERQREALIGLAVAECSRLLSYTSRGMDNYARSAAADAAAMTASIIFYWASHHLFSSYFNN
;
A
#
# COMPACT_ATOMS: atom_id res chain seq x y z
N MET A 1 9.55 7.67 0.77
CA MET A 1 9.26 6.55 -0.16
C MET A 1 10.03 5.35 0.32
N SER A 2 9.35 4.26 0.70
CA SER A 2 9.96 3.07 1.32
C SER A 2 10.92 2.34 0.36
N TYR A 3 10.54 2.15 -0.92
CA TYR A 3 11.41 1.44 -1.88
C TYR A 3 12.76 2.14 -2.09
N ALA A 4 12.75 3.43 -2.41
CA ALA A 4 13.97 4.22 -2.57
C ALA A 4 14.78 4.31 -1.26
N TYR A 5 14.11 4.37 -0.11
CA TYR A 5 14.75 4.38 1.20
C TYR A 5 15.51 3.08 1.48
N TYR A 6 14.88 1.92 1.24
CA TYR A 6 15.53 0.63 1.43
C TYR A 6 16.61 0.35 0.38
N HIS A 7 16.40 0.76 -0.87
CA HIS A 7 17.39 0.63 -1.93
C HIS A 7 18.70 1.40 -1.63
N GLN A 8 18.63 2.49 -0.87
CA GLN A 8 19.80 3.28 -0.46
C GLN A 8 20.45 2.77 0.84
N ALA A 9 19.82 1.80 1.51
CA ALA A 9 20.28 1.33 2.82
C ALA A 9 21.51 0.40 2.70
N PRO A 10 22.43 0.43 3.69
CA PRO A 10 23.61 -0.44 3.70
C PRO A 10 23.23 -1.92 3.65
N GLY A 11 23.94 -2.68 2.82
CA GLY A 11 23.73 -4.12 2.68
C GLY A 11 22.49 -4.52 1.90
N TRP A 12 21.72 -3.57 1.32
CA TRP A 12 20.61 -3.88 0.42
C TRP A 12 21.06 -4.79 -0.72
N GLY A 13 20.25 -5.81 -1.03
CA GLY A 13 20.61 -6.81 -2.03
C GLY A 13 21.54 -7.93 -1.56
N SER A 14 21.85 -7.99 -0.25
CA SER A 14 22.66 -9.04 0.35
C SER A 14 21.89 -9.82 1.42
N ASN A 15 22.39 -11.02 1.76
CA ASN A 15 21.87 -11.84 2.86
C ASN A 15 21.96 -11.15 4.24
N GLN A 16 22.73 -10.07 4.35
CA GLN A 16 22.93 -9.31 5.58
C GLN A 16 21.95 -8.13 5.70
N PHE A 17 21.08 -7.92 4.71
CA PHE A 17 20.10 -6.84 4.75
C PHE A 17 19.05 -7.08 5.83
N HIS A 18 18.85 -6.09 6.69
CA HIS A 18 17.80 -6.10 7.70
C HIS A 18 16.90 -4.87 7.51
N PHE A 19 15.59 -5.09 7.49
CA PHE A 19 14.63 -4.00 7.39
C PHE A 19 14.60 -3.17 8.67
N GLY A 20 15.06 -1.92 8.58
CA GLY A 20 14.84 -0.91 9.62
C GLY A 20 13.39 -0.42 9.66
N ALA A 21 13.09 0.49 10.60
CA ALA A 21 11.80 1.15 10.66
C ALA A 21 11.46 1.82 9.31
N PRO A 22 10.19 1.76 8.86
CA PRO A 22 9.76 2.42 7.64
C PRO A 22 9.93 3.93 7.75
N PRO A 23 10.22 4.64 6.65
CA PRO A 23 10.33 6.09 6.68
C PRO A 23 8.97 6.70 7.08
N ALA A 24 9.01 7.67 7.99
CA ALA A 24 7.80 8.37 8.42
C ALA A 24 7.11 9.04 7.21
N PRO A 25 5.78 9.00 7.11
CA PRO A 25 5.08 9.72 6.06
C PRO A 25 5.30 11.23 6.19
N THR A 26 5.37 11.92 5.06
CA THR A 26 5.59 13.37 5.00
C THR A 26 4.29 14.17 5.01
N PHE A 27 3.17 13.55 5.37
CA PHE A 27 1.85 14.18 5.42
C PHE A 27 1.25 14.06 6.82
N GLN A 28 0.38 15.01 7.16
CA GLN A 28 -0.34 15.02 8.43
C GLN A 28 -1.85 14.79 8.17
N PRO A 29 -2.42 13.65 8.61
CA PRO A 29 -3.83 13.39 8.41
C PRO A 29 -4.74 14.36 9.16
N GLN A 30 -5.93 14.60 8.59
CA GLN A 30 -6.98 15.37 9.23
C GLN A 30 -8.13 14.44 9.65
N PRO A 31 -8.90 14.78 10.70
CA PRO A 31 -10.03 13.95 11.15
C PRO A 31 -11.11 13.71 10.09
N SER A 32 -11.21 14.60 9.09
CA SER A 32 -12.15 14.48 7.99
C SER A 32 -11.67 13.59 6.84
N TRP A 33 -10.44 13.08 6.89
CA TRP A 33 -9.87 12.29 5.79
C TRP A 33 -10.55 10.92 5.67
N GLY A 34 -10.84 10.54 4.42
CA GLY A 34 -11.18 9.17 4.03
C GLY A 34 -9.98 8.47 3.38
N GLY A 35 -10.14 7.22 2.95
CA GLY A 35 -9.03 6.45 2.36
C GLY A 35 -8.47 7.07 1.10
N ILE A 36 -9.30 7.77 0.33
CA ILE A 36 -8.86 8.50 -0.86
C ILE A 36 -7.87 9.64 -0.54
N ASP A 37 -7.99 10.27 0.63
CA ASP A 37 -7.10 11.34 1.05
C ASP A 37 -5.73 10.78 1.47
N TYR A 38 -5.71 9.64 2.17
CA TYR A 38 -4.49 8.89 2.44
C TYR A 38 -3.83 8.41 1.16
N TYR A 39 -4.62 7.91 0.21
CA TYR A 39 -4.13 7.52 -1.11
C TYR A 39 -3.46 8.71 -1.81
N ARG A 40 -4.12 9.88 -1.88
CA ARG A 40 -3.57 11.08 -2.54
C ARG A 40 -2.32 11.61 -1.84
N ALA A 41 -2.33 11.68 -0.52
CA ALA A 41 -1.21 12.18 0.26
C ALA A 41 0.02 11.25 0.17
N HIS A 42 -0.22 9.96 -0.03
CA HIS A 42 0.83 8.95 -0.10
C HIS A 42 1.19 8.52 -1.52
N ALA A 43 0.41 8.82 -2.56
CA ALA A 43 0.75 8.49 -3.94
C ALA A 43 1.88 9.39 -4.46
N LEU A 44 2.61 8.93 -5.47
CA LEU A 44 3.42 9.86 -6.28
C LEU A 44 2.44 10.81 -6.98
N ASN A 45 2.78 12.09 -7.07
CA ASN A 45 2.19 13.01 -8.05
C ASN A 45 2.50 12.47 -9.46
N GLN A 46 1.82 11.41 -9.90
CA GLN A 46 1.82 10.99 -11.29
C GLN A 46 0.97 12.03 -12.01
N ALA A 47 1.64 13.09 -12.47
CA ALA A 47 1.10 13.96 -13.51
C ALA A 47 0.82 13.04 -14.70
N ASP A 48 -0.45 12.68 -14.90
CA ASP A 48 -0.89 12.05 -16.13
C ASP A 48 -0.52 12.99 -17.29
N PRO A 49 0.33 12.58 -18.25
CA PRO A 49 0.60 13.40 -19.43
C PRO A 49 -0.63 13.55 -20.34
N ALA A 50 -1.75 12.87 -20.03
CA ALA A 50 -2.86 12.74 -20.94
C ALA A 50 -3.90 13.89 -20.90
N HIS A 51 -3.89 14.81 -19.93
CA HIS A 51 -4.93 15.85 -19.81
C HIS A 51 -4.38 17.24 -19.42
N SER A 52 -3.32 17.71 -20.08
CA SER A 52 -2.92 19.13 -19.97
C SER A 52 -3.71 20.01 -20.95
N THR A 53 -5.03 20.08 -20.81
CA THR A 53 -5.79 21.16 -21.45
C THR A 53 -6.82 21.71 -20.48
N ASN A 54 -6.44 22.86 -19.91
CA ASN A 54 -7.26 23.91 -19.31
C ASN A 54 -8.01 23.65 -17.98
N SER A 55 -7.67 24.53 -17.04
CA SER A 55 -8.50 25.14 -15.99
C SER A 55 -8.53 24.47 -14.61
N LEU A 56 -7.83 25.12 -13.67
CA LEU A 56 -8.23 25.41 -12.29
C LEU A 56 -8.77 24.25 -11.44
N SER A 57 -7.91 23.29 -11.07
CA SER A 57 -7.99 22.61 -9.76
C SER A 57 -6.69 21.83 -9.47
N PRO A 58 -6.15 21.85 -8.23
CA PRO A 58 -4.99 21.02 -7.89
C PRO A 58 -5.40 19.53 -7.84
N SER A 59 -4.59 18.68 -8.46
CA SER A 59 -4.43 17.25 -8.13
C SER A 59 -5.62 16.29 -8.26
N THR A 60 -6.30 16.22 -9.41
CA THR A 60 -7.17 15.06 -9.69
C THR A 60 -6.92 14.48 -11.08
N SER A 61 -5.82 13.76 -11.25
CA SER A 61 -5.68 12.82 -12.37
C SER A 61 -6.84 11.80 -12.27
N PRO A 62 -7.77 11.73 -13.25
CA PRO A 62 -8.96 10.87 -13.16
C PRO A 62 -8.61 9.39 -12.99
N SER A 63 -7.46 8.97 -13.52
CA SER A 63 -6.94 7.61 -13.47
C SER A 63 -6.59 7.13 -12.06
N LEU A 64 -6.02 8.00 -11.23
CA LEU A 64 -5.56 7.67 -9.87
C LEU A 64 -6.75 7.51 -8.92
N ARG A 65 -7.74 8.40 -9.01
CA ARG A 65 -8.99 8.28 -8.26
C ARG A 65 -9.75 7.01 -8.65
N HIS A 66 -9.84 6.74 -9.95
CA HIS A 66 -10.52 5.55 -10.46
C HIS A 66 -9.86 4.24 -9.98
N LEU A 67 -8.53 4.24 -9.79
CA LEU A 67 -7.81 3.08 -9.28
C LEU A 67 -8.18 2.76 -7.82
N PHE A 68 -8.15 3.76 -6.93
CA PHE A 68 -8.58 3.59 -5.54
C PHE A 68 -10.07 3.25 -5.44
N ASP A 69 -10.94 3.99 -6.14
CA ASP A 69 -12.38 3.78 -6.08
C ASP A 69 -12.74 2.35 -6.53
N ASN A 70 -12.11 1.82 -7.59
CA ASN A 70 -12.32 0.44 -8.03
C ASN A 70 -11.87 -0.60 -7.01
N ALA A 71 -10.65 -0.46 -6.50
CA ALA A 71 -10.09 -1.39 -5.52
C ALA A 71 -10.91 -1.36 -4.22
N TRP A 72 -11.30 -0.17 -3.77
CA TRP A 72 -12.12 0.00 -2.58
C TRP A 72 -13.54 -0.56 -2.73
N ASN A 73 -14.21 -0.28 -3.85
CA ASN A 73 -15.53 -0.87 -4.12
C ASN A 73 -15.46 -2.40 -4.12
N ARG A 74 -14.41 -3.00 -4.71
CA ARG A 74 -14.19 -4.44 -4.67
C ARG A 74 -13.93 -4.98 -3.26
N VAL A 75 -13.20 -4.28 -2.40
CA VAL A 75 -13.01 -4.73 -1.01
C VAL A 75 -14.31 -4.60 -0.20
N ARG A 76 -15.00 -3.47 -0.32
CA ARG A 76 -16.22 -3.16 0.43
C ARG A 76 -17.36 -4.11 0.07
N ASP A 77 -17.57 -4.36 -1.22
CA ASP A 77 -18.70 -5.13 -1.69
C ASP A 77 -18.50 -6.65 -1.52
N PHE A 78 -17.26 -7.10 -1.24
CA PHE A 78 -16.89 -8.53 -1.18
C PHE A 78 -16.35 -8.99 0.19
N SER A 79 -16.90 -8.44 1.27
CA SER A 79 -16.50 -8.64 2.68
C SER A 79 -16.60 -10.09 3.23
N SER A 80 -17.06 -11.09 2.47
CA SER A 80 -17.31 -12.43 3.03
C SER A 80 -16.97 -13.64 2.16
N ASN A 81 -16.58 -13.48 0.88
CA ASN A 81 -16.31 -14.65 0.02
C ASN A 81 -15.33 -14.39 -1.15
N SER A 82 -14.32 -13.55 -0.93
CA SER A 82 -13.38 -13.14 -1.98
C SER A 82 -12.38 -14.25 -2.33
N GLY A 83 -12.51 -14.83 -3.52
CA GLY A 83 -11.64 -15.86 -4.08
C GLY A 83 -10.18 -15.41 -4.25
N GLY A 84 -9.37 -15.57 -3.20
CA GLY A 84 -7.92 -15.71 -3.29
C GLY A 84 -7.10 -14.49 -3.77
N LEU A 85 -7.69 -13.30 -3.89
CA LEU A 85 -6.97 -12.10 -4.36
C LEU A 85 -6.16 -11.40 -3.27
N GLY A 86 -6.49 -11.59 -1.99
CA GLY A 86 -5.73 -11.05 -0.87
C GLY A 86 -5.06 -12.17 -0.09
N VAL A 87 -3.94 -11.87 0.56
CA VAL A 87 -3.14 -12.84 1.31
C VAL A 87 -3.00 -12.46 2.78
N GLY A 88 -2.68 -13.44 3.63
CA GLY A 88 -2.43 -13.22 5.04
C GLY A 88 -1.09 -12.51 5.32
N ILE A 89 -0.89 -12.06 6.56
CA ILE A 89 0.28 -11.26 6.95
C ILE A 89 1.63 -11.96 6.70
N HIS A 90 1.71 -13.27 6.87
CA HIS A 90 2.94 -14.04 6.67
C HIS A 90 3.36 -14.08 5.20
N GLU A 91 2.38 -14.29 4.31
CA GLU A 91 2.61 -14.32 2.87
C GLU A 91 2.92 -12.91 2.35
N ALA A 92 2.20 -11.90 2.85
CA ALA A 92 2.51 -10.50 2.53
C ALA A 92 3.94 -10.11 2.96
N ARG A 93 4.41 -10.58 4.12
CA ARG A 93 5.80 -10.39 4.59
C ARG A 93 6.82 -11.07 3.68
N HIS A 94 6.52 -12.28 3.19
CA HIS A 94 7.38 -12.98 2.24
C HIS A 94 7.54 -12.18 0.94
N TRP A 95 6.42 -11.72 0.34
CA TRP A 95 6.44 -10.89 -0.86
C TRP A 95 7.12 -9.54 -0.63
N HIS A 96 6.94 -8.95 0.55
CA HIS A 96 7.65 -7.73 0.95
C HIS A 96 9.17 -7.92 0.99
N SER A 97 9.64 -9.01 1.59
CA SER A 97 11.07 -9.30 1.69
C SER A 97 11.69 -9.45 0.30
N ARG A 98 10.95 -10.03 -0.64
CA ARG A 98 11.33 -10.17 -2.04
C ARG A 98 11.36 -8.84 -2.79
N ALA A 99 10.29 -8.04 -2.68
CA ALA A 99 10.17 -6.77 -3.38
C ALA A 99 11.15 -5.70 -2.85
N TYR A 100 11.33 -5.60 -1.54
CA TYR A 100 12.07 -4.52 -0.89
C TYR A 100 13.46 -4.93 -0.38
N GLY A 101 13.74 -6.23 -0.23
CA GLY A 101 15.01 -6.72 0.35
C GLY A 101 16.16 -6.84 -0.65
N GLY A 102 15.87 -6.82 -1.95
CA GLY A 102 16.87 -6.86 -3.03
C GLY A 102 17.61 -8.20 -3.18
N LEU A 103 17.31 -9.20 -2.35
CA LEU A 103 17.92 -10.52 -2.35
C LEU A 103 17.47 -11.32 -3.59
N GLY A 104 18.20 -11.08 -4.68
CA GLY A 104 17.93 -11.58 -6.03
C GLY A 104 18.47 -10.67 -7.15
N THR A 105 19.27 -9.65 -6.80
CA THR A 105 20.34 -9.01 -7.61
C THR A 105 20.05 -8.69 -9.08
N PHE A 106 18.79 -8.45 -9.44
CA PHE A 106 18.45 -7.64 -10.61
C PHE A 106 17.22 -6.80 -10.23
N GLN A 107 17.17 -5.52 -10.64
CA GLN A 107 15.90 -4.80 -10.83
C GLN A 107 14.87 -5.67 -11.61
N GLY A 108 15.37 -6.67 -12.34
CA GLY A 108 14.63 -7.80 -12.91
C GLY A 108 13.68 -8.53 -11.97
N GLU A 109 13.95 -8.68 -10.67
CA GLU A 109 13.05 -9.47 -9.80
C GLU A 109 11.73 -8.74 -9.54
N LEU A 110 11.77 -7.44 -9.23
CA LEU A 110 10.55 -6.62 -9.17
C LEU A 110 9.82 -6.59 -10.52
N ASN A 111 10.57 -6.63 -11.63
CA ASN A 111 10.01 -6.77 -12.99
C ASN A 111 9.53 -8.18 -13.34
N GLN A 112 9.88 -9.20 -12.56
CA GLN A 112 9.47 -10.60 -12.74
C GLN A 112 8.28 -10.95 -11.85
N MET A 113 8.08 -10.21 -10.75
CA MET A 113 6.92 -10.36 -9.88
C MET A 113 5.62 -10.14 -10.64
N LEU A 114 4.59 -10.90 -10.25
CA LEU A 114 3.24 -10.69 -10.74
C LEU A 114 2.65 -9.41 -10.11
N PRO A 115 1.73 -8.73 -10.82
CA PRO A 115 1.09 -7.52 -10.27
C PRO A 115 0.47 -7.75 -8.88
N GLN A 116 -0.13 -8.91 -8.65
CA GLN A 116 -0.72 -9.27 -7.35
C GLN A 116 0.34 -9.36 -6.24
N GLU A 117 1.49 -9.96 -6.52
CA GLU A 117 2.61 -10.09 -5.57
C GLU A 117 3.17 -8.71 -5.18
N ILE A 118 3.25 -7.80 -6.15
CA ILE A 118 3.60 -6.39 -5.90
C ILE A 118 2.55 -5.74 -5.00
N GLY A 119 1.26 -6.00 -5.23
CA GLY A 119 0.17 -5.54 -4.38
C GLY A 119 0.29 -6.05 -2.94
N HIS A 120 0.58 -7.34 -2.75
CA HIS A 120 0.76 -7.94 -1.42
C HIS A 120 1.95 -7.33 -0.67
N ALA A 121 3.08 -7.15 -1.36
CA ALA A 121 4.27 -6.52 -0.80
C ALA A 121 4.00 -5.07 -0.37
N ALA A 122 3.28 -4.31 -1.20
CA ALA A 122 2.91 -2.93 -0.91
C ALA A 122 1.95 -2.82 0.28
N ALA A 123 0.97 -3.72 0.38
CA ALA A 123 0.05 -3.77 1.52
C ALA A 123 0.77 -4.03 2.84
N TYR A 124 1.76 -4.94 2.86
CA TYR A 124 2.56 -5.19 4.05
C TYR A 124 3.40 -3.96 4.43
N GLU A 125 4.00 -3.26 3.46
CA GLU A 125 4.76 -2.05 3.76
C GLU A 125 3.87 -0.90 4.28
N ALA A 126 2.67 -0.75 3.74
CA ALA A 126 1.68 0.18 4.27
C ALA A 126 1.29 -0.17 5.72
N TYR A 127 1.09 -1.45 6.02
CA TYR A 127 0.85 -1.91 7.38
C TYR A 127 2.03 -1.64 8.32
N ARG A 128 3.28 -1.89 7.87
CA ARG A 128 4.47 -1.54 8.66
C ARG A 128 4.50 -0.04 8.95
N THR A 129 4.23 0.79 7.95
CA THR A 129 4.16 2.24 8.10
C THR A 129 3.08 2.63 9.11
N TRP A 130 1.92 1.99 9.05
CA TRP A 130 0.79 2.20 9.96
C TRP A 130 1.16 1.91 11.43
N ILE A 131 1.73 0.74 11.73
CA ILE A 131 2.05 0.36 13.12
C ILE A 131 3.23 1.15 13.72
N HIS A 132 4.13 1.67 12.87
CA HIS A 132 5.29 2.42 13.34
C HIS A 132 5.03 3.92 13.49
N ASN A 133 3.91 4.45 12.98
CA ASN A 133 3.63 5.88 12.98
C ASN A 133 2.20 6.15 13.50
N SER A 134 2.07 6.37 14.82
CA SER A 134 0.78 6.62 15.46
C SER A 134 0.05 7.86 14.94
N SER A 135 0.80 8.86 14.47
CA SER A 135 0.28 10.10 13.87
C SER A 135 -0.60 9.87 12.64
N ILE A 136 -0.52 8.70 12.01
CA ILE A 136 -1.30 8.35 10.82
C ILE A 136 -2.75 8.05 11.17
N TYR A 137 -3.01 7.40 12.31
CA TYR A 137 -4.33 6.90 12.65
C TYR A 137 -4.97 7.60 13.85
N GLU A 138 -4.19 8.29 14.67
CA GLU A 138 -4.68 9.09 15.80
C GLU A 138 -5.80 10.09 15.41
N PRO A 139 -5.71 10.83 14.28
CA PRO A 139 -6.75 11.81 13.90
C PRO A 139 -8.08 11.18 13.52
N LEU A 140 -8.10 9.91 13.09
CA LEU A 140 -9.32 9.23 12.67
C LEU A 140 -10.20 8.80 13.84
N SER A 141 -9.70 8.93 15.08
CA SER A 141 -10.31 8.39 16.30
C SER A 141 -10.57 6.88 16.16
N GLY A 142 -11.15 6.23 17.18
CA GLY A 142 -11.35 4.77 17.21
C GLY A 142 -12.30 4.19 16.15
N ASP A 143 -12.62 4.93 15.07
CA ASP A 143 -13.45 4.47 13.96
C ASP A 143 -12.72 3.40 13.16
N PHE A 144 -13.10 2.15 13.42
CA PHE A 144 -12.51 0.96 12.84
C PHE A 144 -12.61 0.93 11.30
N GLU A 145 -13.75 1.35 10.75
CA GLU A 145 -14.00 1.32 9.31
C GLU A 145 -13.14 2.37 8.60
N ARG A 146 -13.04 3.58 9.17
CA ARG A 146 -12.16 4.63 8.64
C ARG A 146 -10.70 4.27 8.71
N GLN A 147 -10.26 3.64 9.79
CA GLN A 147 -8.88 3.17 9.92
C GLN A 147 -8.54 2.09 8.89
N ARG A 148 -9.48 1.16 8.62
CA ARG A 148 -9.31 0.17 7.54
C ARG A 148 -9.22 0.87 6.18
N GLU A 149 -10.15 1.78 5.90
CA GLU A 149 -10.19 2.52 4.64
C GLU A 149 -8.90 3.33 4.41
N ALA A 150 -8.39 3.98 5.45
CA ALA A 150 -7.13 4.72 5.43
C ALA A 150 -5.92 3.81 5.13
N LEU A 151 -5.85 2.64 5.78
CA LEU A 151 -4.78 1.67 5.51
C LEU A 151 -4.84 1.17 4.06
N ILE A 152 -6.04 0.91 3.53
CA ILE A 152 -6.22 0.52 2.11
C ILE A 152 -5.76 1.64 1.18
N GLY A 153 -6.09 2.90 1.50
CA GLY A 153 -5.60 4.06 0.77
C GLY A 153 -4.08 4.11 0.68
N LEU A 154 -3.40 3.89 1.82
CA LEU A 154 -1.93 3.81 1.87
C LEU A 154 -1.37 2.66 1.06
N ALA A 155 -1.98 1.48 1.15
CA ALA A 155 -1.56 0.28 0.43
C ALA A 155 -1.66 0.46 -1.10
N VAL A 156 -2.78 0.99 -1.59
CA VAL A 156 -2.99 1.24 -3.03
C VAL A 156 -2.04 2.33 -3.54
N ALA A 157 -1.77 3.34 -2.71
CA ALA A 157 -0.78 4.37 -3.03
C ALA A 157 0.62 3.78 -3.13
N GLU A 158 1.05 3.01 -2.13
CA GLU A 158 2.37 2.38 -2.13
C GLU A 158 2.52 1.40 -3.29
N CYS A 159 1.47 0.65 -3.62
CA CYS A 159 1.42 -0.22 -4.79
C CYS A 159 1.65 0.56 -6.09
N SER A 160 0.96 1.70 -6.25
CA SER A 160 1.12 2.58 -7.42
C SER A 160 2.56 3.12 -7.54
N ARG A 161 3.22 3.38 -6.39
CA ARG A 161 4.63 3.79 -6.35
C ARG A 161 5.56 2.63 -6.72
N LEU A 162 5.34 1.46 -6.15
CA LEU A 162 6.17 0.28 -6.40
C LEU A 162 6.11 -0.13 -7.88
N LEU A 163 4.92 -0.10 -8.49
CA LEU A 163 4.75 -0.32 -9.93
C LEU A 163 5.50 0.69 -10.80
N SER A 164 5.67 1.95 -10.36
CA SER A 164 6.43 2.95 -11.11
C SER A 164 7.92 2.64 -11.22
N TYR A 165 8.46 1.79 -10.34
CA TYR A 165 9.82 1.25 -10.43
C TYR A 165 9.93 0.02 -11.35
N THR A 166 8.81 -0.42 -11.94
CA THR A 166 8.76 -1.51 -12.93
C THR A 166 8.56 -0.97 -14.34
N SER A 167 8.96 -1.74 -15.35
CA SER A 167 8.64 -1.46 -16.75
C SER A 167 7.15 -1.52 -17.06
N ARG A 168 6.35 -2.11 -16.15
CA ARG A 168 4.89 -2.25 -16.24
C ARG A 168 4.14 -1.09 -15.61
N GLY A 169 4.85 -0.03 -15.22
CA GLY A 169 4.29 1.14 -14.56
C GLY A 169 3.17 1.82 -15.33
N MET A 170 3.03 1.63 -16.66
CA MET A 170 1.96 2.20 -17.49
C MET A 170 0.83 1.21 -17.87
N ASP A 171 0.95 -0.07 -17.51
CA ASP A 171 -0.06 -1.07 -17.85
C ASP A 171 -1.27 -0.96 -16.90
N ASN A 172 -2.42 -0.57 -17.44
CA ASN A 172 -3.67 -0.42 -16.69
C ASN A 172 -4.17 -1.73 -16.09
N TYR A 173 -3.92 -2.87 -16.74
CA TYR A 173 -4.31 -4.18 -16.22
C TYR A 173 -3.46 -4.54 -15.00
N ALA A 174 -2.14 -4.40 -15.12
CA ALA A 174 -1.22 -4.61 -14.00
C ALA A 174 -1.52 -3.68 -12.82
N ARG A 175 -1.77 -2.39 -13.07
CA ARG A 175 -2.15 -1.42 -12.02
C ARG A 175 -3.41 -1.85 -11.29
N SER A 176 -4.46 -2.23 -12.03
CA SER A 176 -5.74 -2.63 -11.43
C SER A 176 -5.61 -3.91 -10.62
N ALA A 177 -4.96 -4.93 -11.18
CA ALA A 177 -4.76 -6.21 -10.49
C ALA A 177 -3.89 -6.06 -9.22
N ALA A 178 -2.85 -5.23 -9.27
CA ALA A 178 -2.01 -4.96 -8.11
C ALA A 178 -2.73 -4.12 -7.04
N ALA A 179 -3.51 -3.12 -7.44
CA ALA A 179 -4.31 -2.30 -6.53
C ALA A 179 -5.39 -3.12 -5.81
N ASP A 180 -6.08 -4.00 -6.54
CA ASP A 180 -7.08 -4.91 -5.96
C ASP A 180 -6.44 -5.85 -4.92
N ALA A 181 -5.31 -6.47 -5.30
CA ALA A 181 -4.55 -7.34 -4.40
C ALA A 181 -4.04 -6.58 -3.16
N ALA A 182 -3.55 -5.35 -3.34
CA ALA A 182 -3.09 -4.51 -2.24
C ALA A 182 -4.23 -4.16 -1.28
N ALA A 183 -5.38 -3.74 -1.82
CA ALA A 183 -6.54 -3.36 -1.03
C ALA A 183 -7.11 -4.56 -0.24
N MET A 184 -7.21 -5.72 -0.88
CA MET A 184 -7.66 -6.96 -0.24
C MET A 184 -6.70 -7.44 0.85
N THR A 185 -5.40 -7.50 0.56
CA THR A 185 -4.38 -7.88 1.55
C THR A 185 -4.35 -6.91 2.73
N ALA A 186 -4.44 -5.60 2.48
CA ALA A 186 -4.49 -4.59 3.54
C ALA A 186 -5.71 -4.77 4.45
N SER A 187 -6.88 -5.05 3.87
CA SER A 187 -8.10 -5.35 4.61
C SER A 187 -7.93 -6.59 5.51
N ILE A 188 -7.42 -7.69 4.96
CA ILE A 188 -7.17 -8.94 5.71
C ILE A 188 -6.19 -8.72 6.85
N ILE A 189 -5.06 -8.04 6.58
CA ILE A 189 -4.05 -7.74 7.61
C ILE A 189 -4.65 -6.84 8.70
N PHE A 190 -5.49 -5.88 8.34
CA PHE A 190 -6.15 -5.00 9.32
C PHE A 190 -7.01 -5.79 10.30
N TYR A 191 -7.90 -6.65 9.80
CA TYR A 191 -8.73 -7.50 10.66
C TYR A 191 -7.85 -8.40 11.54
N TRP A 192 -6.85 -9.06 10.96
CA TRP A 192 -5.91 -9.90 11.72
C TRP A 192 -5.22 -9.12 12.85
N ALA A 193 -4.69 -7.93 12.56
CA ALA A 193 -4.00 -7.09 13.53
C ALA A 193 -4.94 -6.62 14.64
N SER A 194 -6.17 -6.24 14.29
CA SER A 194 -7.16 -5.85 15.29
C SER A 194 -7.54 -6.99 16.24
N HIS A 195 -7.73 -8.21 15.71
CA HIS A 195 -8.07 -9.37 16.54
C HIS A 195 -6.93 -9.73 17.49
N HIS A 196 -5.67 -9.63 17.03
CA HIS A 196 -4.52 -9.86 17.90
C HIS A 196 -4.32 -8.79 18.96
N LEU A 197 -4.59 -7.52 18.65
CA LEU A 197 -4.61 -6.44 19.64
C LEU A 197 -5.68 -6.73 20.71
N PHE A 198 -6.93 -7.00 20.32
CA PHE A 198 -8.00 -7.34 21.27
C PHE A 198 -7.69 -8.60 22.11
N SER A 199 -7.10 -9.63 21.50
CA SER A 199 -6.71 -10.86 22.22
C SER A 199 -5.58 -10.63 23.24
N SER A 200 -4.72 -9.64 23.02
CA SER A 200 -3.66 -9.26 23.98
C SER A 200 -4.18 -8.45 25.18
N TYR A 201 -5.33 -7.78 25.04
CA TYR A 201 -5.98 -7.04 26.13
C TYR A 201 -6.86 -7.91 27.05
N PHE A 202 -7.31 -9.10 26.59
CA PHE A 202 -8.18 -10.00 27.36
C PHE A 202 -7.45 -11.16 28.07
N ASN A 203 -6.13 -11.24 27.95
CA ASN A 203 -5.28 -12.27 28.60
C ASN A 203 -4.34 -11.71 29.67
N ASN A 204 -4.64 -10.53 30.22
CA ASN A 204 -4.08 -10.00 31.49
C ASN A 204 -5.21 -9.81 32.50
#